data_AF-A0A845Y719-F1
#
_entry.id   AF-A0A845Y719-F1
#
_cell.length_a   1.000
_cell.length_b   1.000
_cell.length_c   1.000
_cell.angle_alpha   90.00
_cell.angle_beta   90.00
_cell.angle_gamma   90.00
#
_symmetry.space_group_name_H-M   'P 1'
#
loop_
_entity.id
_entity.type
_entity.pdbx_description
1 polymer ?
#
loop_
_entity_poly.entity_id
_entity_poly.type
_entity_poly.pdbx_seq_one_letter_code
_entity_poly.pdbx_strand_id
1 'polypeptide(L)'
;MQSQELKLDHFKIYKVSTINISAQVWLRGQFDEEPDLAKVHSLTHYCTPVSKNNEPFYDEDAHLAWYSITQQMPEPMRIVTIKNQLGTAKLILGKPFALLVPSRKQGHQFPERLDHYKVYRVLDGEPINQGVSLKDQFENSDAVIKWPVAFAVPVRKRHEGQDFQINNETAHLTMYRMTPRSIDVTRMSRDQFGCYPLAFIRSIALAVPSIKESWKIYDS
;
A
#
# COMPACT_ATOMS: atom_id res chain seq x y z
N MET A 1 -3.71 18.47 1.05
CA MET A 1 -3.40 17.71 -0.17
C MET A 1 -4.45 16.63 -0.28
N GLN A 2 -5.25 16.67 -1.33
CA GLN A 2 -6.38 15.75 -1.51
C GLN A 2 -5.95 14.56 -2.39
N SER A 3 -6.61 13.40 -2.24
CA SER A 3 -6.41 12.20 -3.08
C SER A 3 -6.42 12.51 -4.58
N GLN A 4 -7.30 13.42 -4.98
CA GLN A 4 -7.49 13.88 -6.36
C GLN A 4 -6.25 14.57 -6.95
N GLU A 5 -5.50 15.34 -6.15
CA GLU A 5 -4.29 16.02 -6.61
C GLU A 5 -3.17 15.03 -6.96
N LEU A 6 -3.07 13.95 -6.19
CA LEU A 6 -2.10 12.87 -6.42
C LEU A 6 -2.60 11.82 -7.40
N LYS A 7 -3.85 11.93 -7.89
CA LYS A 7 -4.46 10.91 -8.75
C LYS A 7 -4.37 9.51 -8.12
N LEU A 8 -4.63 9.44 -6.81
CA LEU A 8 -4.48 8.23 -6.00
C LEU A 8 -5.52 8.22 -4.87
N ASP A 9 -6.30 7.16 -4.79
CA ASP A 9 -7.31 6.97 -3.75
C ASP A 9 -6.72 6.73 -2.35
N HIS A 10 -7.55 6.93 -1.32
CA HIS A 10 -7.30 6.25 -0.04
C HIS A 10 -7.61 4.77 -0.22
N PHE A 11 -6.93 3.92 0.54
CA PHE A 11 -7.23 2.49 0.53
C PHE A 11 -7.52 1.98 1.92
N LYS A 12 -8.58 1.18 2.04
CA LYS A 12 -8.80 0.36 3.22
C LYS A 12 -8.09 -0.98 3.03
N ILE A 13 -7.27 -1.35 4.00
CA ILE A 13 -6.46 -2.57 3.95
C ILE A 13 -7.17 -3.66 4.75
N TYR A 14 -7.45 -4.77 4.09
CA TYR A 14 -8.08 -5.95 4.65
C TYR A 14 -7.07 -7.08 4.79
N LYS A 15 -7.08 -7.76 5.93
CA LYS A 15 -6.48 -9.09 6.04
C LYS A 15 -7.35 -10.08 5.26
N VAL A 16 -6.71 -10.87 4.42
CA VAL A 16 -7.38 -11.93 3.64
C VAL A 16 -6.83 -13.31 4.00
N SER A 17 -7.46 -14.37 3.51
CA SER A 17 -6.90 -15.72 3.48
C SER A 17 -5.51 -15.71 2.81
N THR A 18 -4.52 -16.31 3.46
CA THR A 18 -3.16 -16.36 2.91
C THR A 18 -3.10 -17.26 1.70
N ILE A 19 -2.56 -16.76 0.59
CA ILE A 19 -2.18 -17.56 -0.57
C ILE A 19 -0.67 -17.57 -0.68
N ASN A 20 -0.05 -18.75 -0.58
CA ASN A 20 1.39 -18.90 -0.78
C ASN A 20 1.69 -19.02 -2.26
N ILE A 21 2.71 -18.29 -2.70
CA ILE A 21 3.23 -18.32 -4.06
C ILE A 21 4.76 -18.37 -3.99
N SER A 22 5.40 -18.63 -5.13
CA SER A 22 6.83 -18.44 -5.28
C SER A 22 7.07 -17.71 -6.58
N ALA A 23 7.51 -16.46 -6.47
CA ALA A 23 7.89 -15.66 -7.62
C ALA A 23 9.11 -14.81 -7.30
N GLN A 24 9.77 -14.33 -8.34
CA GLN A 24 10.86 -13.39 -8.24
C GLN A 24 10.58 -12.18 -9.11
N VAL A 25 10.93 -11.01 -8.58
CA VAL A 25 10.80 -9.73 -9.27
C VAL A 25 12.02 -8.88 -8.99
N TRP A 26 12.42 -8.08 -9.98
CA TRP A 26 13.41 -7.03 -9.76
C TRP A 26 12.69 -5.75 -9.40
N LEU A 27 13.14 -5.09 -8.34
CA LEU A 27 12.57 -3.85 -7.83
C LEU A 27 13.62 -2.75 -7.86
N ARG A 28 13.24 -1.56 -8.33
CA ARG A 28 14.03 -0.35 -8.16
C ARG A 28 13.11 0.77 -7.66
N GLY A 29 13.21 1.06 -6.39
CA GLY A 29 12.49 2.14 -5.72
C GLY A 29 13.32 3.42 -5.67
N GLN A 30 12.71 4.49 -5.16
CA GLN A 30 13.34 5.81 -5.07
C GLN A 30 14.48 5.92 -4.06
N PHE A 31 14.69 4.87 -3.25
CA PHE A 31 15.80 4.80 -2.29
C PHE A 31 16.92 3.87 -2.75
N ASP A 32 16.77 3.26 -3.93
CA ASP A 32 17.65 2.22 -4.45
C ASP A 32 18.55 2.82 -5.54
N GLU A 33 19.86 2.62 -5.42
CA GLU A 33 20.81 3.01 -6.47
C GLU A 33 20.65 2.08 -7.69
N GLU A 34 20.59 0.77 -7.45
CA GLU A 34 20.45 -0.28 -8.47
C GLU A 34 19.22 -1.17 -8.21
N PRO A 35 18.70 -1.87 -9.22
CA PRO A 35 17.65 -2.87 -9.02
C PRO A 35 18.08 -3.99 -8.06
N ASP A 36 17.19 -4.39 -7.16
CA ASP A 36 17.38 -5.50 -6.23
C ASP A 36 16.37 -6.63 -6.49
N LEU A 37 16.82 -7.87 -6.30
CA LEU A 37 16.00 -9.06 -6.48
C LEU A 37 15.16 -9.31 -5.22
N ALA A 38 13.85 -9.29 -5.39
CA ALA A 38 12.89 -9.63 -4.34
C ALA A 38 12.25 -11.00 -4.62
N LYS A 39 12.24 -11.85 -3.60
CA LYS A 39 11.43 -13.08 -3.56
C LYS A 39 10.04 -12.74 -3.01
N VAL A 40 9.01 -13.14 -3.73
CA VAL A 40 7.60 -12.93 -3.38
C VAL A 40 7.04 -14.23 -2.82
N HIS A 41 6.45 -14.18 -1.62
CA HIS A 41 6.08 -15.39 -0.85
C HIS A 41 4.59 -15.58 -0.69
N SER A 42 3.85 -14.56 -0.27
CA SER A 42 2.42 -14.77 0.02
C SER A 42 1.57 -13.52 -0.08
N LEU A 43 0.39 -13.68 -0.67
CA LEU A 43 -0.69 -12.70 -0.61
C LEU A 43 -1.35 -12.79 0.76
N THR A 44 -1.31 -11.68 1.51
CA THR A 44 -1.78 -11.66 2.92
C THR A 44 -2.81 -10.58 3.21
N HIS A 45 -2.81 -9.53 2.39
CA HIS A 45 -3.75 -8.42 2.51
C HIS A 45 -4.26 -7.99 1.14
N TYR A 46 -5.33 -7.22 1.15
CA TYR A 46 -5.92 -6.64 -0.05
C TYR A 46 -6.36 -5.22 0.25
N CYS A 47 -6.00 -4.29 -0.63
CA CYS A 47 -6.32 -2.87 -0.52
C CYS A 47 -7.49 -2.57 -1.46
N THR A 48 -8.56 -2.00 -0.91
CA THR A 48 -9.73 -1.55 -1.66
C THR A 48 -9.79 -0.03 -1.63
N PRO A 49 -10.20 0.64 -2.71
CA PRO A 49 -10.36 2.09 -2.68
C PRO A 49 -11.45 2.44 -1.65
N VAL A 50 -11.26 3.52 -0.89
CA VAL A 50 -12.19 3.94 0.16
C VAL A 50 -12.42 5.45 0.13
N SER A 51 -13.68 5.86 0.22
CA SER A 51 -14.06 7.24 0.45
C SER A 51 -13.81 7.57 1.92
N LYS A 52 -12.91 8.52 2.20
CA LYS A 52 -12.68 9.06 3.55
C LYS A 52 -13.45 10.36 3.70
N ASN A 53 -14.29 10.49 4.72
CA ASN A 53 -15.08 11.70 5.01
C ASN A 53 -15.89 12.21 3.80
N ASN A 54 -16.44 11.29 3.00
CA ASN A 54 -17.18 11.56 1.76
C ASN A 54 -16.34 12.17 0.62
N GLU A 55 -15.01 12.09 0.68
CA GLU A 55 -14.16 12.40 -0.48
C GLU A 55 -14.49 11.47 -1.66
N PRO A 56 -14.63 11.99 -2.89
CA PRO A 56 -14.90 11.15 -4.05
C PRO A 56 -13.71 10.26 -4.40
N PHE A 57 -14.00 9.09 -4.96
CA PHE A 57 -12.99 8.23 -5.56
C PHE A 57 -12.31 8.94 -6.75
N TYR A 58 -11.01 8.72 -6.91
CA TYR A 58 -10.29 9.04 -8.14
C TYR A 58 -10.47 7.92 -9.17
N ASP A 59 -10.29 6.68 -8.74
CA ASP A 59 -10.47 5.47 -9.54
C ASP A 59 -11.10 4.34 -8.68
N GLU A 60 -12.35 4.00 -8.95
CA GLU A 60 -13.05 2.92 -8.22
C GLU A 60 -12.52 1.51 -8.54
N ASP A 61 -11.75 1.36 -9.63
CA ASP A 61 -11.09 0.11 -10.01
C ASP A 61 -9.72 -0.05 -9.34
N ALA A 62 -9.21 0.99 -8.64
CA ALA A 62 -7.91 0.97 -7.97
C ALA A 62 -7.85 -0.01 -6.79
N HIS A 63 -7.49 -1.26 -7.05
CA HIS A 63 -7.26 -2.27 -6.02
C HIS A 63 -5.80 -2.73 -6.02
N LEU A 64 -5.26 -3.01 -4.83
CA LEU A 64 -3.89 -3.54 -4.69
C LEU A 64 -3.89 -4.87 -3.92
N ALA A 65 -3.24 -5.87 -4.49
CA ALA A 65 -2.88 -7.09 -3.81
C ALA A 65 -1.57 -6.86 -3.01
N TRP A 66 -1.54 -7.31 -1.76
CA TRP A 66 -0.39 -7.14 -0.88
C TRP A 66 0.37 -8.45 -0.72
N TYR A 67 1.57 -8.49 -1.29
CA TYR A 67 2.46 -9.63 -1.20
C TYR A 67 3.58 -9.40 -0.19
N SER A 68 3.84 -10.38 0.67
CA SER A 68 5.06 -10.40 1.47
C SER A 68 6.27 -10.66 0.58
N ILE A 69 7.37 -9.95 0.86
CA ILE A 69 8.62 -10.10 0.12
C ILE A 69 9.80 -10.23 1.06
N THR A 70 10.88 -10.83 0.55
CA THR A 70 12.23 -10.70 1.11
C THR A 70 13.16 -10.26 0.01
N GLN A 71 14.05 -9.34 0.32
CA GLN A 71 15.06 -8.83 -0.58
C GLN A 71 16.44 -9.35 -0.22
N GLN A 72 17.31 -9.43 -1.23
CA GLN A 72 18.67 -9.94 -1.06
C GLN A 72 19.56 -8.89 -0.39
N MET A 73 19.45 -7.63 -0.81
CA MET A 73 20.29 -6.57 -0.29
C MET A 73 19.72 -6.00 1.02
N PRO A 74 20.55 -5.83 2.06
CA PRO A 74 20.13 -5.12 3.26
C PRO A 74 19.92 -3.64 2.92
N GLU A 75 18.89 -3.04 3.52
CA GLU A 75 18.62 -1.61 3.38
C GLU A 75 18.82 -0.87 4.70
N PRO A 76 19.41 0.33 4.69
CA PRO A 76 19.59 1.13 5.89
C PRO A 76 18.25 1.65 6.42
N MET A 77 18.22 1.97 7.71
CA MET A 77 17.13 2.77 8.26
C MET A 77 17.15 4.17 7.67
N ARG A 78 15.97 4.76 7.49
CA ARG A 78 15.83 6.09 6.89
C ARG A 78 14.88 6.92 7.72
N ILE A 79 15.13 8.21 7.82
CA ILE A 79 14.14 9.17 8.29
C ILE A 79 13.53 9.88 7.08
N VAL A 80 12.21 9.89 7.02
CA VAL A 80 11.44 10.45 5.91
C VAL A 80 10.46 11.48 6.43
N THR A 81 10.46 12.68 5.86
CA THR A 81 9.40 13.67 6.09
C THR A 81 8.33 13.49 5.05
N ILE A 82 7.10 13.28 5.49
CA ILE A 82 5.92 13.12 4.64
C ILE A 82 4.93 14.24 4.88
N LYS A 83 4.09 14.50 3.89
CA LYS A 83 2.91 15.36 4.03
C LYS A 83 1.70 14.73 3.37
N ASN A 84 0.58 14.72 4.08
CA ASN A 84 -0.70 14.29 3.57
C ASN A 84 -1.83 15.13 4.20
N GLN A 85 -3.08 14.75 3.98
CA GLN A 85 -4.23 15.46 4.54
C GLN A 85 -4.40 15.38 6.06
N LEU A 86 -3.56 14.59 6.74
CA LEU A 86 -3.51 14.52 8.20
C LEU A 86 -2.41 15.44 8.78
N GLY A 87 -1.61 16.08 7.91
CA GLY A 87 -0.52 16.98 8.29
C GLY A 87 0.84 16.53 7.76
N THR A 88 1.88 17.14 8.31
CA THR A 88 3.28 16.78 8.07
C THR A 88 3.78 15.91 9.22
N ALA A 89 4.51 14.84 8.91
CA ALA A 89 5.07 13.93 9.90
C ALA A 89 6.45 13.43 9.49
N LYS A 90 7.28 13.07 10.48
CA LYS A 90 8.53 12.34 10.27
C LYS A 90 8.32 10.87 10.62
N LEU A 91 8.84 9.98 9.78
CA LEU A 91 8.79 8.53 9.95
C LEU A 91 10.21 7.97 9.98
N ILE A 92 10.50 7.07 10.92
CA ILE A 92 11.68 6.21 10.84
C ILE A 92 11.28 4.93 10.13
N LEU A 93 11.86 4.68 8.96
CA LEU A 93 11.63 3.51 8.14
C LEU A 93 12.69 2.45 8.42
N GLY A 94 12.24 1.21 8.60
CA GLY A 94 13.07 0.02 8.63
C GLY A 94 13.13 -0.64 7.25
N LYS A 95 13.36 -1.95 7.23
CA LYS A 95 13.44 -2.74 5.98
C LYS A 95 12.11 -2.79 5.21
N PRO A 96 12.17 -2.93 3.86
CA PRO A 96 11.00 -3.31 3.09
C PRO A 96 10.53 -4.72 3.48
N PHE A 97 9.23 -4.97 3.41
CA PHE A 97 8.65 -6.27 3.77
C PHE A 97 7.47 -6.69 2.90
N ALA A 98 6.97 -5.80 2.03
CA ALA A 98 5.90 -6.14 1.12
C ALA A 98 5.97 -5.38 -0.21
N LEU A 99 5.22 -5.90 -1.18
CA LEU A 99 4.99 -5.33 -2.49
C LEU A 99 3.47 -5.21 -2.70
N LEU A 100 3.00 -4.00 -3.02
CA LEU A 100 1.64 -3.78 -3.49
C LEU A 100 1.62 -3.90 -5.02
N VAL A 101 0.63 -4.62 -5.52
CA VAL A 101 0.48 -4.94 -6.94
C VAL A 101 -0.92 -4.54 -7.39
N PRO A 102 -1.05 -3.70 -8.43
CA PRO A 102 -2.32 -3.43 -9.09
C PRO A 102 -3.04 -4.74 -9.44
N SER A 103 -4.28 -4.83 -9.02
CA SER A 103 -5.06 -6.07 -9.06
C SER A 103 -6.49 -5.76 -9.45
N ARG A 104 -7.16 -6.72 -10.09
CA ARG A 104 -8.57 -6.64 -10.42
C ARG A 104 -9.37 -7.47 -9.45
N LYS A 105 -10.34 -6.85 -8.78
CA LYS A 105 -11.38 -7.56 -8.04
C LYS A 105 -12.52 -7.94 -8.99
N GLN A 106 -13.21 -9.05 -8.74
CA GLN A 106 -14.44 -9.39 -9.46
C GLN A 106 -15.42 -8.21 -9.50
N GLY A 107 -15.94 -7.91 -10.70
CA GLY A 107 -16.85 -6.79 -10.94
C GLY A 107 -16.17 -5.47 -11.27
N HIS A 108 -14.83 -5.42 -11.32
CA HIS A 108 -14.03 -4.24 -11.63
C HIS A 108 -13.12 -4.47 -12.85
N GLN A 109 -12.62 -3.40 -13.44
CA GLN A 109 -11.54 -3.47 -14.44
C GLN A 109 -10.17 -3.55 -13.76
N PHE A 110 -9.14 -3.80 -14.57
CA PHE A 110 -7.77 -3.60 -14.09
C PHE A 110 -7.50 -2.11 -14.02
N PRO A 111 -6.89 -1.61 -12.92
CA PRO A 111 -6.48 -0.22 -12.85
C PRO A 111 -5.35 0.04 -13.84
N GLU A 112 -5.49 1.07 -14.68
CA GLU A 112 -4.57 1.33 -15.80
C GLU A 112 -3.31 2.10 -15.37
N ARG A 113 -3.44 3.01 -14.40
CA ARG A 113 -2.37 3.96 -14.02
C ARG A 113 -1.91 3.82 -12.57
N LEU A 114 -2.41 2.83 -11.84
CA LEU A 114 -2.04 2.58 -10.47
C LEU A 114 -0.64 1.94 -10.40
N ASP A 115 0.22 2.49 -9.56
CA ASP A 115 1.59 2.02 -9.43
C ASP A 115 1.72 0.75 -8.58
N HIS A 116 2.83 0.03 -8.80
CA HIS A 116 3.34 -0.91 -7.83
C HIS A 116 4.02 -0.14 -6.69
N TYR A 117 3.95 -0.67 -5.47
CA TYR A 117 4.59 -0.04 -4.32
C TYR A 117 5.47 -1.00 -3.54
N LYS A 118 6.70 -0.57 -3.25
CA LYS A 118 7.57 -1.22 -2.26
C LYS A 118 7.20 -0.67 -0.88
N VAL A 119 6.88 -1.57 0.06
CA VAL A 119 6.34 -1.21 1.37
C VAL A 119 7.40 -1.36 2.44
N TYR A 120 7.69 -0.25 3.10
CA TYR A 120 8.63 -0.13 4.20
C TYR A 120 7.91 -0.16 5.54
N ARG A 121 8.49 -0.85 6.52
CA ARG A 121 7.97 -0.82 7.89
C ARG A 121 8.27 0.53 8.52
N VAL A 122 7.27 1.13 9.16
CA VAL A 122 7.49 2.29 10.03
C VAL A 122 7.87 1.76 11.41
N LEU A 123 9.07 2.11 11.88
CA LEU A 123 9.59 1.78 13.21
C LEU A 123 9.20 2.82 14.24
N ASP A 124 9.10 4.08 13.82
CA ASP A 124 8.69 5.20 14.66
C ASP A 124 7.94 6.27 13.86
N GLY A 125 7.01 6.94 14.51
CA GLY A 125 6.16 7.98 13.94
C GLY A 125 4.98 8.34 14.85
N GLU A 126 4.63 9.62 14.87
CA GLU A 126 3.62 10.16 15.77
C GLU A 126 2.20 9.63 15.50
N PRO A 127 1.40 9.34 16.55
CA PRO A 127 -0.01 9.04 16.39
C PRO A 127 -0.81 10.24 15.87
N ILE A 128 -1.83 9.94 15.06
CA ILE A 128 -2.80 10.95 14.63
C ILE A 128 -4.05 10.98 15.54
N ASN A 129 -4.49 9.82 16.03
CA ASN A 129 -5.65 9.66 16.94
C ASN A 129 -6.91 10.41 16.47
N GLN A 130 -7.23 10.32 15.18
CA GLN A 130 -8.33 11.06 14.56
C GLN A 130 -9.48 10.11 14.15
N GLY A 131 -10.72 10.54 14.41
CA GLY A 131 -11.93 9.89 13.88
C GLY A 131 -12.14 10.22 12.40
N VAL A 132 -12.47 9.21 11.59
CA VAL A 132 -12.78 9.34 10.17
C VAL A 132 -13.98 8.48 9.82
N SER A 133 -14.79 8.93 8.86
CA SER A 133 -15.84 8.12 8.25
C SER A 133 -15.31 7.47 6.99
N LEU A 134 -15.55 6.16 6.82
CA LEU A 134 -15.01 5.35 5.74
C LEU A 134 -16.13 4.60 5.03
N LYS A 135 -16.21 4.75 3.71
CA LYS A 135 -17.14 4.03 2.86
C LYS A 135 -16.41 3.37 1.71
N ASP A 136 -16.50 2.05 1.63
CA ASP A 136 -16.07 1.28 0.47
C ASP A 136 -17.19 0.34 -0.01
N GLN A 137 -16.86 -0.54 -0.94
CA GLN A 137 -17.75 -1.54 -1.52
C GLN A 137 -18.27 -2.62 -0.55
N PHE A 138 -17.75 -2.68 0.68
CA PHE A 138 -18.10 -3.70 1.66
C PHE A 138 -18.87 -3.12 2.83
N GLU A 139 -18.48 -1.95 3.30
CA GLU A 139 -19.09 -1.34 4.48
C GLU A 139 -19.03 0.19 4.47
N ASN A 140 -19.93 0.77 5.27
CA ASN A 140 -19.88 2.16 5.70
C ASN A 140 -19.67 2.17 7.22
N SER A 141 -18.59 2.81 7.68
CA SER A 141 -18.14 2.69 9.07
C SER A 141 -17.29 3.88 9.50
N ASP A 142 -17.44 4.30 10.75
CA ASP A 142 -16.47 5.20 11.37
C ASP A 142 -15.30 4.41 11.98
N ALA A 143 -14.11 5.00 11.95
CA ALA A 143 -12.89 4.42 12.50
C ALA A 143 -12.01 5.50 13.13
N VAL A 144 -11.15 5.08 14.06
CA VAL A 144 -10.08 5.94 14.59
C VAL A 144 -8.75 5.51 14.00
N ILE A 145 -8.10 6.40 13.26
CA ILE A 145 -6.73 6.20 12.78
C ILE A 145 -5.74 6.53 13.91
N LYS A 146 -4.76 5.65 14.11
CA LYS A 146 -3.80 5.71 15.22
C LYS A 146 -2.39 6.03 14.70
N TRP A 147 -1.45 5.13 14.92
CA TRP A 147 -0.04 5.24 14.52
C TRP A 147 0.17 4.84 13.05
N PRO A 148 1.13 5.46 12.34
CA PRO A 148 1.63 4.95 11.07
C PRO A 148 2.35 3.61 11.29
N VAL A 149 2.12 2.64 10.41
CA VAL A 149 2.70 1.29 10.50
C VAL A 149 3.52 0.90 9.28
N ALA A 150 3.27 1.54 8.15
CA ALA A 150 3.99 1.28 6.92
C ALA A 150 3.95 2.50 5.98
N PHE A 151 4.95 2.59 5.12
CA PHE A 151 5.06 3.59 4.07
C PHE A 151 5.32 2.91 2.73
N ALA A 152 4.42 3.11 1.76
CA ALA A 152 4.51 2.55 0.42
C ALA A 152 5.11 3.59 -0.53
N VAL A 153 6.18 3.18 -1.21
CA VAL A 153 6.93 4.01 -2.16
C VAL A 153 6.71 3.44 -3.56
N PRO A 154 6.34 4.26 -4.57
CA PRO A 154 6.26 3.80 -5.95
C PRO A 154 7.55 3.09 -6.38
N VAL A 155 7.42 1.97 -7.08
CA VAL A 155 8.56 1.12 -7.43
C VAL A 155 8.48 0.67 -8.88
N ARG A 156 9.60 0.80 -9.61
CA ARG A 156 9.73 0.14 -10.90
C ARG A 156 9.90 -1.35 -10.65
N LYS A 157 9.15 -2.17 -11.39
CA LYS A 157 9.22 -3.62 -11.26
C LYS A 157 9.51 -4.28 -12.60
N ARG A 158 10.32 -5.33 -12.59
CA ARG A 158 10.43 -6.26 -13.71
C ARG A 158 10.03 -7.66 -13.29
N HIS A 159 9.18 -8.30 -14.06
CA HIS A 159 8.70 -9.66 -13.83
C HIS A 159 8.47 -10.35 -15.18
N GLU A 160 9.02 -11.56 -15.35
CA GLU A 160 8.85 -12.38 -16.57
C GLU A 160 9.15 -11.61 -17.88
N GLY A 161 10.20 -10.77 -17.87
CA GLY A 161 10.60 -9.97 -19.04
C GLY A 161 9.76 -8.70 -19.26
N GLN A 162 8.68 -8.50 -18.52
CA GLN A 162 7.87 -7.28 -18.58
C GLN A 162 8.38 -6.23 -17.58
N ASP A 163 8.58 -5.01 -18.06
CA ASP A 163 8.88 -3.83 -17.26
C ASP A 163 7.61 -3.05 -16.91
N PHE A 164 7.42 -2.76 -15.63
CA PHE A 164 6.35 -1.93 -15.07
C PHE A 164 6.99 -0.64 -14.56
N GLN A 165 6.72 0.47 -15.25
CA GLN A 165 7.27 1.79 -14.91
C GLN A 165 6.45 2.45 -13.80
N ILE A 166 7.06 3.44 -13.15
CA ILE A 166 6.36 4.32 -12.22
C ILE A 166 5.58 5.36 -13.02
N ASN A 167 4.27 5.44 -12.82
CA ASN A 167 3.36 6.40 -13.44
C ASN A 167 3.31 7.72 -12.68
N ASN A 168 3.42 7.67 -11.34
CA ASN A 168 3.45 8.85 -10.49
C ASN A 168 4.50 8.74 -9.37
N GLU A 169 5.67 9.34 -9.59
CA GLU A 169 6.76 9.33 -8.61
C GLU A 169 6.45 10.10 -7.32
N THR A 170 5.45 10.98 -7.30
CA THR A 170 5.15 11.78 -6.10
C THR A 170 4.12 11.13 -5.20
N ALA A 171 3.29 10.22 -5.72
CA ALA A 171 2.17 9.63 -4.98
C ALA A 171 2.60 8.42 -4.15
N HIS A 172 2.81 8.62 -2.86
CA HIS A 172 3.12 7.58 -1.88
C HIS A 172 1.88 7.21 -1.07
N LEU A 173 1.96 6.16 -0.26
CA LEU A 173 0.91 5.80 0.69
C LEU A 173 1.46 5.68 2.11
N THR A 174 0.90 6.43 3.06
CA THR A 174 1.16 6.20 4.49
C THR A 174 0.02 5.41 5.09
N MET A 175 0.35 4.27 5.70
CA MET A 175 -0.63 3.35 6.25
C MET A 175 -0.75 3.55 7.75
N TYR A 176 -1.93 3.93 8.20
CA TYR A 176 -2.25 4.13 9.60
C TYR A 176 -3.08 2.97 10.12
N ARG A 177 -2.68 2.43 11.28
CA ARG A 177 -3.48 1.40 11.95
C ARG A 177 -4.82 1.98 12.36
N MET A 178 -5.88 1.22 12.17
CA MET A 178 -7.20 1.54 12.70
C MET A 178 -7.72 0.39 13.59
N THR A 179 -8.81 0.64 14.30
CA THR A 179 -9.51 -0.43 15.02
C THR A 179 -10.01 -1.46 14.01
N PRO A 180 -9.60 -2.74 14.12
CA PRO A 180 -10.01 -3.75 13.16
C PRO A 180 -11.51 -4.02 13.23
N ARG A 181 -12.14 -4.23 12.07
CA ARG A 181 -13.53 -4.66 11.98
C ARG A 181 -13.63 -5.93 11.15
N SER A 182 -14.26 -6.95 11.71
CA SER A 182 -14.43 -8.24 11.04
C SER A 182 -15.40 -8.12 9.86
N ILE A 183 -15.12 -8.88 8.83
CA ILE A 183 -15.96 -9.07 7.66
C ILE A 183 -15.86 -10.55 7.26
N ASP A 184 -16.90 -11.06 6.60
CA ASP A 184 -16.89 -12.41 6.05
C ASP A 184 -17.44 -12.38 4.63
N VAL A 185 -16.56 -12.06 3.68
CA VAL A 185 -16.88 -12.05 2.25
C VAL A 185 -15.76 -12.69 1.47
N THR A 186 -16.12 -13.50 0.47
CA THR A 186 -15.15 -14.01 -0.50
C THR A 186 -15.30 -13.30 -1.83
N ARG A 187 -14.20 -12.87 -2.44
CA ARG A 187 -14.17 -12.29 -3.79
C ARG A 187 -13.04 -12.87 -4.60
N MET A 188 -13.26 -13.08 -5.88
CA MET A 188 -12.16 -13.38 -6.80
C MET A 188 -11.30 -12.13 -6.99
N SER A 189 -9.99 -12.31 -6.90
CA SER A 189 -8.99 -11.34 -7.30
C SER A 189 -8.11 -11.93 -8.41
N ARG A 190 -7.62 -11.07 -9.29
CA ARG A 190 -6.63 -11.41 -10.32
C ARG A 190 -5.56 -10.34 -10.38
N ASP A 191 -4.32 -10.77 -10.39
CA ASP A 191 -3.16 -9.95 -10.72
C ASP A 191 -2.18 -10.76 -11.57
N GLN A 192 -0.97 -10.23 -11.76
CA GLN A 192 0.06 -10.86 -12.56
C GLN A 192 0.68 -12.13 -11.96
N PHE A 193 0.41 -12.46 -10.69
CA PHE A 193 0.87 -13.70 -10.05
C PHE A 193 -0.22 -14.77 -9.96
N GLY A 194 -1.44 -14.47 -10.40
CA GLY A 194 -2.51 -15.47 -10.52
C GLY A 194 -3.90 -14.93 -10.28
N CYS A 195 -4.84 -15.86 -10.10
CA CYS A 195 -6.25 -15.55 -9.86
C CYS A 195 -6.77 -16.44 -8.73
N TYR A 196 -7.19 -15.82 -7.63
CA TYR A 196 -7.49 -16.51 -6.38
C TYR A 196 -8.83 -16.03 -5.78
N PRO A 197 -9.64 -16.93 -5.21
CA PRO A 197 -10.68 -16.52 -4.27
C PRO A 197 -10.01 -16.06 -2.97
N LEU A 198 -10.33 -14.86 -2.51
CA LEU A 198 -9.82 -14.30 -1.26
C LEU A 198 -10.96 -14.16 -0.26
N ALA A 199 -10.85 -14.84 0.89
CA ALA A 199 -11.72 -14.60 2.03
C ALA A 199 -11.22 -13.36 2.77
N PHE A 200 -12.01 -12.29 2.79
CA PHE A 200 -11.75 -11.08 3.57
C PHE A 200 -12.18 -11.33 5.01
N ILE A 201 -11.26 -11.11 5.96
CA ILE A 201 -11.43 -11.50 7.36
C ILE A 201 -11.70 -10.29 8.25
N ARG A 202 -10.90 -9.22 8.08
CA ARG A 202 -11.05 -7.97 8.83
C ARG A 202 -10.29 -6.83 8.19
N SER A 203 -10.80 -5.62 8.35
CA SER A 203 -10.05 -4.40 8.04
C SER A 203 -8.98 -4.14 9.12
N ILE A 204 -7.82 -3.56 8.76
CA ILE A 204 -6.69 -3.37 9.68
C ILE A 204 -6.03 -1.98 9.64
N ALA A 205 -6.06 -1.31 8.50
CA ALA A 205 -5.36 -0.05 8.30
C ALA A 205 -5.99 0.78 7.17
N LEU A 206 -5.82 2.10 7.26
CA LEU A 206 -6.13 3.06 6.19
C LEU A 206 -4.82 3.52 5.56
N ALA A 207 -4.65 3.32 4.26
CA ALA A 207 -3.59 3.89 3.46
C ALA A 207 -4.04 5.26 2.92
N VAL A 208 -3.30 6.30 3.25
CA VAL A 208 -3.59 7.68 2.87
C VAL A 208 -2.55 8.14 1.85
N PRO A 209 -2.94 8.73 0.70
CA PRO A 209 -2.03 9.36 -0.24
C PRO A 209 -1.18 10.42 0.45
N SER A 210 0.13 10.32 0.22
CA SER A 210 1.14 11.17 0.84
C SER A 210 2.18 11.60 -0.21
N ILE A 211 2.80 12.75 0.02
CA ILE A 211 4.08 13.09 -0.62
C ILE A 211 5.23 12.82 0.35
N LYS A 212 6.37 12.45 -0.22
CA LYS A 212 7.67 12.47 0.47
C LYS A 212 8.32 13.82 0.22
N GLU A 213 8.43 14.66 1.25
CA GLU A 213 9.07 15.98 1.15
C GLU A 213 10.59 15.89 1.22
N SER A 214 11.12 15.02 2.07
CA SER A 214 12.56 14.80 2.20
C SER A 214 12.87 13.43 2.81
N TRP A 215 14.10 12.95 2.63
CA TRP A 215 14.60 11.77 3.32
C TRP A 215 16.12 11.83 3.50
N LYS A 216 16.63 11.08 4.47
CA LYS A 216 18.06 10.79 4.63
C LYS A 216 18.25 9.45 5.33
N ILE A 217 19.45 8.90 5.27
CA ILE A 217 19.83 7.75 6.09
C ILE A 217 19.70 8.15 7.58
N TYR A 218 19.15 7.25 8.37
CA TYR A 218 19.04 7.43 9.82
C TYR A 218 20.33 6.90 10.46
N ASP A 219 21.25 7.82 10.69
CA ASP A 219 22.44 7.56 11.51
C ASP A 219 22.03 7.76 12.97
N SER A 220 22.09 6.69 13.76
CA SER A 220 21.80 6.68 15.21
C SER A 220 22.87 7.39 16.01
#